data_AF-A0A2D7C0W1-F1
#
_entry.id   AF-A0A2D7C0W1-F1
#
_cell.length_a   1.000
_cell.length_b   1.000
_cell.length_c   1.000
_cell.angle_alpha   90.00
_cell.angle_beta   90.00
_cell.angle_gamma   90.00
#
_symmetry.space_group_name_H-M   'P 1'
#
loop_
_entity.id
_entity.type
_entity.pdbx_description
1 polymer ?
#
loop_
_entity_poly.entity_id
_entity_poly.type
_entity_poly.pdbx_seq_one_letter_code
_entity_poly.pdbx_strand_id
1 'polypeptide(L)'
;MKNFKLHPATSKPRKRKSLIESDVEKIGQAILTLTKEIWTLADRQIITENILKKKGIDITEEIEFYQPTPELEKELDRKRKALIKRVIDDLEGEYGPLEQE
;
A
#
# COMPACT_ATOMS: atom_id res chain seq x y z
N MET A 1 -4.95 -21.48 51.27
CA MET A 1 -5.12 -21.05 49.87
C MET A 1 -5.10 -19.52 49.83
N LYS A 2 -4.24 -18.87 49.04
CA LYS A 2 -4.20 -17.40 48.93
C LYS A 2 -5.36 -16.94 48.03
N ASN A 3 -6.22 -16.07 48.56
CA ASN A 3 -7.31 -15.45 47.81
C ASN A 3 -6.73 -14.34 46.92
N PHE A 4 -6.56 -14.61 45.63
CA PHE A 4 -6.27 -13.57 44.64
C PHE A 4 -7.54 -12.77 44.38
N LYS A 5 -7.57 -11.52 44.86
CA LYS A 5 -8.62 -10.57 44.50
C LYS A 5 -8.35 -10.06 43.08
N LEU A 6 -9.21 -10.42 42.14
CA LEU A 6 -9.20 -9.84 40.79
C LEU A 6 -9.66 -8.39 40.90
N HIS A 7 -8.78 -7.45 40.57
CA HIS A 7 -9.16 -6.06 40.41
C HIS A 7 -9.77 -5.87 39.01
N PRO A 8 -10.88 -5.11 38.88
CA PRO A 8 -11.48 -4.85 37.57
C PRO A 8 -10.47 -4.12 36.68
N ALA A 9 -10.41 -4.51 35.40
CA ALA A 9 -9.55 -3.86 34.43
C ALA A 9 -9.91 -2.36 34.34
N THR A 10 -8.94 -1.50 34.66
CA THR A 10 -9.09 -0.03 34.59
C THR A 10 -8.87 0.51 33.17
N SER A 11 -8.47 -0.36 32.23
CA SER A 11 -8.27 0.02 30.84
C SER A 11 -9.60 0.27 30.14
N LYS A 12 -9.79 1.48 29.61
CA LYS A 12 -10.92 1.77 28.72
C LYS A 12 -10.82 0.88 27.47
N PRO A 13 -11.90 0.20 27.05
CA PRO A 13 -11.87 -0.59 25.83
C PRO A 13 -11.55 0.35 24.64
N ARG A 14 -10.54 0.00 23.83
CA ARG A 14 -10.30 0.70 22.57
C ARG A 14 -11.52 0.47 21.68
N LYS A 15 -12.24 1.53 21.34
CA LYS A 15 -13.25 1.49 20.26
C LYS A 15 -12.52 1.20 18.96
N ARG A 16 -12.50 -0.05 18.52
CA ARG A 16 -12.09 -0.40 17.16
C ARG A 16 -13.29 -0.12 16.27
N LYS A 17 -13.13 0.74 15.25
CA LYS A 17 -14.09 0.79 14.15
C LYS A 17 -14.06 -0.59 13.50
N SER A 18 -15.14 -1.35 13.64
CA SER A 18 -15.33 -2.57 12.85
C SER A 18 -16.00 -2.19 11.54
N LEU A 19 -15.67 -2.93 10.50
CA LEU A 19 -16.32 -2.81 9.20
C LEU A 19 -17.81 -3.15 9.37
N ILE A 20 -18.65 -2.35 8.74
CA ILE A 20 -20.09 -2.60 8.62
C ILE A 20 -20.40 -3.16 7.23
N GLU A 21 -21.61 -3.68 7.05
CA GLU A 21 -22.02 -4.33 5.80
C GLU A 21 -21.86 -3.41 4.57
N SER A 22 -22.13 -2.11 4.71
CA SER A 22 -21.94 -1.13 3.63
C SER A 22 -20.47 -0.87 3.26
N ASP A 23 -19.51 -1.28 4.09
CA ASP A 23 -18.08 -1.12 3.78
C ASP A 23 -17.59 -2.20 2.81
N VAL A 24 -18.33 -3.31 2.66
CA VAL A 24 -17.93 -4.46 1.83
C VAL A 24 -17.77 -4.05 0.35
N GLU A 25 -18.70 -3.25 -0.18
CA GLU A 25 -18.62 -2.75 -1.55
C GLU A 25 -17.41 -1.83 -1.76
N LYS A 26 -17.15 -0.92 -0.81
CA LYS A 26 -16.00 -0.01 -0.86
C LYS A 26 -14.67 -0.75 -0.80
N ILE A 27 -14.59 -1.79 0.03
CA ILE A 27 -13.41 -2.66 0.10
C ILE A 27 -13.23 -3.43 -1.21
N GLY A 28 -14.30 -3.98 -1.77
CA GLY A 28 -14.27 -4.66 -3.06
C GLY A 28 -13.72 -3.74 -4.16
N GLN A 29 -14.21 -2.50 -4.21
CA GLN A 29 -13.73 -1.49 -5.14
C GLN A 29 -12.26 -1.14 -4.92
N ALA A 30 -11.84 -0.89 -3.66
CA ALA A 30 -10.46 -0.56 -3.33
C ALA A 30 -9.49 -1.70 -3.69
N ILE A 31 -9.88 -2.96 -3.47
CA ILE A 31 -9.09 -4.13 -3.87
C ILE A 31 -8.94 -4.18 -5.39
N LEU A 32 -10.03 -4.02 -6.15
CA LEU A 32 -9.98 -4.03 -7.62
C LEU A 32 -9.09 -2.90 -8.16
N THR A 33 -9.23 -1.69 -7.62
CA THR A 33 -8.36 -0.56 -7.96
C THR A 33 -6.90 -0.88 -7.65
N LEU A 34 -6.60 -1.36 -6.45
CA LEU A 34 -5.24 -1.70 -6.05
C LEU A 34 -4.64 -2.81 -6.92
N THR A 35 -5.40 -3.85 -7.24
CA THR A 35 -4.94 -4.93 -8.13
C THR A 35 -4.60 -4.40 -9.52
N LYS A 36 -5.44 -3.52 -10.08
CA LYS A 36 -5.18 -2.89 -11.39
C LYS A 36 -3.91 -2.05 -11.38
N GLU A 37 -3.71 -1.24 -10.34
CA GLU A 37 -2.53 -0.40 -10.18
C GLU A 37 -1.26 -1.25 -10.05
N ILE A 38 -1.29 -2.30 -9.21
CA ILE A 38 -0.16 -3.24 -9.05
C ILE A 38 0.17 -3.91 -10.38
N TRP A 39 -0.83 -4.38 -11.12
CA TRP A 39 -0.61 -5.04 -12.40
C TRP A 39 -0.01 -4.08 -13.43
N THR A 40 -0.49 -2.84 -13.49
CA THR A 40 0.05 -1.81 -14.37
C THR A 40 1.52 -1.51 -14.08
N LEU A 41 1.90 -1.46 -12.79
CA LEU A 41 3.29 -1.27 -12.39
C LEU A 41 4.17 -2.48 -12.74
N ALA A 42 3.68 -3.70 -12.51
CA ALA A 42 4.39 -4.92 -12.87
C ALA A 42 4.64 -5.02 -14.39
N ASP A 43 3.62 -4.75 -15.20
CA ASP A 43 3.75 -4.73 -16.66
C ASP A 43 4.79 -3.70 -17.12
N ARG A 44 4.72 -2.47 -16.58
CA ARG A 44 5.69 -1.42 -16.92
C ARG A 44 7.12 -1.81 -16.53
N GLN A 45 7.30 -2.47 -15.39
CA GLN A 45 8.60 -2.94 -14.93
C GLN A 45 9.16 -4.00 -15.89
N ILE A 46 8.38 -5.04 -16.20
CA ILE A 46 8.76 -6.11 -17.13
C ILE A 46 9.10 -5.54 -18.51
N ILE A 47 8.26 -4.63 -19.03
CA ILE A 47 8.48 -3.99 -20.32
C ILE A 47 9.79 -3.18 -20.30
N THR A 48 10.05 -2.44 -19.22
CA THR A 48 11.27 -1.62 -19.07
C THR A 48 12.51 -2.49 -19.09
N GLU A 49 12.54 -3.56 -18.29
CA GLU A 49 13.64 -4.54 -18.27
C GLU A 49 13.88 -5.15 -19.65
N ASN A 50 12.80 -5.55 -20.35
CA ASN A 50 12.91 -6.11 -21.70
C ASN A 50 13.44 -5.09 -22.72
N ILE A 51 13.03 -3.83 -22.63
CA ILE A 51 13.53 -2.75 -23.51
C ILE A 51 15.03 -2.51 -23.26
N LEU A 52 15.45 -2.47 -21.99
CA LEU A 52 16.86 -2.30 -21.62
C LEU A 52 17.70 -3.48 -22.12
N LYS A 53 17.22 -4.71 -21.92
CA LYS A 53 17.88 -5.92 -22.40
C LYS A 53 18.02 -5.93 -23.93
N LYS A 54 16.99 -5.51 -24.66
CA LYS A 54 17.05 -5.34 -26.13
C LYS A 54 18.08 -4.30 -26.57
N LYS A 55 18.40 -3.32 -25.72
CA LYS A 55 19.46 -2.32 -25.95
C LYS A 55 20.84 -2.78 -25.46
N GLY A 56 20.97 -4.04 -25.01
CA GLY A 56 22.22 -4.61 -24.52
C GLY A 56 22.53 -4.30 -23.05
N ILE A 57 21.56 -3.79 -22.29
CA ILE A 57 21.71 -3.48 -20.86
C ILE A 57 20.87 -4.51 -20.08
N ASP A 58 21.51 -5.55 -19.53
CA ASP A 58 20.83 -6.57 -18.72
C ASP A 58 20.96 -6.22 -17.24
N ILE A 59 19.86 -5.78 -16.64
CA ILE A 59 19.80 -5.31 -15.24
C ILE A 59 19.16 -6.32 -14.28
N THR A 60 18.96 -7.57 -14.74
CA THR A 60 18.20 -8.57 -13.98
C THR A 60 18.80 -8.82 -12.59
N GLU A 61 20.11 -9.04 -12.51
CA GLU A 61 20.80 -9.25 -11.22
C GLU A 61 20.86 -7.96 -10.39
N GLU A 62 21.06 -6.83 -11.06
CA GLU A 62 21.15 -5.53 -10.40
C GLU A 62 19.85 -5.21 -9.68
N ILE A 63 18.67 -5.44 -10.29
CA ILE A 63 17.38 -5.24 -9.64
C ILE A 63 17.24 -6.06 -8.35
N GLU A 64 17.64 -7.34 -8.37
CA GLU A 64 17.47 -8.25 -7.23
C GLU A 64 18.34 -7.85 -6.04
N PHE A 65 19.54 -7.34 -6.32
CA PHE A 65 20.53 -7.03 -5.27
C PHE A 65 20.70 -5.53 -5.01
N TYR A 66 20.01 -4.65 -5.75
CA TYR A 66 20.16 -3.21 -5.62
C TYR A 66 19.76 -2.74 -4.23
N GLN A 67 20.64 -1.95 -3.61
CA GLN A 67 20.37 -1.26 -2.35
C GLN A 67 20.13 0.22 -2.65
N PRO A 68 18.91 0.74 -2.41
CA PRO A 68 18.61 2.15 -2.59
C PRO A 68 19.51 3.04 -1.73
N THR A 69 19.91 4.19 -2.28
CA THR A 69 20.55 5.21 -1.46
C THR A 69 19.55 5.81 -0.47
N PRO A 70 20.01 6.45 0.62
CA PRO A 70 19.11 7.12 1.57
C PRO A 70 18.20 8.18 0.92
N GLU A 71 18.67 8.83 -0.14
CA GLU A 71 17.90 9.82 -0.91
C GLU A 71 16.79 9.14 -1.70
N LEU A 72 17.11 8.04 -2.39
CA LEU A 72 16.13 7.28 -3.16
C LEU A 72 15.08 6.65 -2.24
N GLU A 73 15.50 6.11 -1.08
CA GLU A 73 14.57 5.53 -0.10
C GLU A 73 13.55 6.56 0.41
N LYS A 74 13.98 7.81 0.64
CA LYS A 74 13.07 8.90 1.02
C LYS A 74 12.06 9.22 -0.09
N GLU A 75 12.50 9.20 -1.34
CA GLU A 75 11.60 9.42 -2.48
C GLU A 75 10.58 8.28 -2.60
N LEU A 76 11.04 7.02 -2.47
CA LEU A 76 10.18 5.84 -2.48
C LEU A 76 9.17 5.87 -1.33
N ASP A 77 9.58 6.27 -0.12
CA ASP A 77 8.67 6.41 1.02
C ASP A 77 7.61 7.49 0.78
N ARG A 78 7.98 8.63 0.20
CA ARG A 78 7.02 9.68 -0.19
C ARG A 78 5.99 9.15 -1.19
N LYS A 79 6.43 8.42 -2.22
CA LYS A 79 5.54 7.81 -3.23
C LYS A 79 4.63 6.76 -2.61
N ARG A 80 5.16 5.91 -1.72
CA ARG A 80 4.40 4.89 -0.97
C ARG A 80 3.30 5.52 -0.14
N LYS A 81 3.60 6.58 0.61
CA LYS A 81 2.60 7.33 1.40
C LYS A 81 1.51 7.94 0.53
N ALA A 82 1.84 8.48 -0.64
CA ALA A 82 0.86 9.02 -1.57
C ALA A 82 -0.07 7.93 -2.15
N LEU A 83 0.46 6.74 -2.45
CA LEU A 83 -0.36 5.60 -2.86
C LEU A 83 -1.30 5.15 -1.74
N ILE A 84 -0.78 4.98 -0.53
CA ILE A 84 -1.60 4.60 0.65
C ILE A 84 -2.71 5.62 0.88
N LYS A 85 -2.42 6.92 0.77
CA LYS A 85 -3.43 7.97 0.90
C LYS A 85 -4.55 7.78 -0.13
N ARG A 86 -4.24 7.60 -1.42
CA ARG A 86 -5.25 7.37 -2.47
C ARG A 86 -6.14 6.17 -2.17
N VAL A 87 -5.55 5.05 -1.73
CA VAL A 87 -6.32 3.85 -1.35
C VAL A 87 -7.24 4.11 -0.15
N ILE A 88 -6.79 4.90 0.83
CA ILE A 88 -7.62 5.28 1.99
C ILE A 88 -8.74 6.23 1.55
N ASP A 89 -8.44 7.24 0.73
CA ASP A 89 -9.44 8.19 0.22
C ASP A 89 -10.57 7.44 -0.55
N ASP A 90 -10.19 6.43 -1.37
CA ASP A 90 -11.12 5.55 -2.08
C ASP A 90 -12.00 4.73 -1.11
N LEU A 91 -11.43 4.22 -0.02
CA LEU A 91 -12.17 3.50 1.03
C LEU A 91 -13.13 4.42 1.80
N GLU A 92 -12.76 5.68 2.00
CA GLU A 92 -13.60 6.66 2.67
C GLU A 92 -14.72 7.19 1.76
N GLY A 93 -14.52 7.10 0.43
CA GLY A 93 -15.48 7.55 -0.60
C GLY A 93 -15.31 9.03 -0.96
N GLU A 94 -14.17 9.63 -0.61
CA GLU A 94 -13.80 10.99 -1.01
C GLU A 94 -13.11 10.94 -2.37
N TYR A 95 -13.90 10.77 -3.44
CA TYR A 95 -13.35 10.82 -4.80
C TYR A 95 -13.00 12.27 -5.18
N GLY A 96 -11.72 12.64 -5.11
CA GLY A 96 -11.18 13.85 -5.74
C GLY A 96 -10.80 13.57 -7.19
N PRO A 97 -11.06 14.50 -8.14
CA PRO A 97 -10.63 14.31 -9.53
C PRO A 97 -9.11 14.13 -9.59
N LEU A 98 -8.66 13.13 -10.36
CA LEU A 98 -7.25 12.94 -10.66
C LEU A 98 -6.75 14.18 -11.39
N GLU A 99 -5.99 15.04 -10.71
CA GLU A 99 -5.27 16.13 -11.37
C GLU A 99 -4.40 15.49 -12.46
N GLN A 100 -4.74 15.80 -13.71
CA GLN A 100 -3.92 15.48 -14.86
C GLN A 100 -2.72 16.42 -14.83
N GLU A 101 -1.54 15.81 -14.97
CA GLU A 101 -0.17 16.34 -14.96
C GLU A 101 0.05 17.84 -15.16
#